data_AF-A0A024TA91-F1
#
_entry.id   AF-A0A024TA91-F1
#
_cell.length_a   1.000
_cell.length_b   1.000
_cell.length_c   1.000
_cell.angle_alpha   90.00
_cell.angle_beta   90.00
_cell.angle_gamma   90.00
#
_symmetry.space_group_name_H-M   'P 1'
#
loop_
_entity.id
_entity.type
_entity.pdbx_description
1 polymer ?
#
loop_
_entity_poly.entity_id
_entity_poly.type
_entity_poly.pdbx_seq_one_letter_code
_entity_poly.pdbx_strand_id
1 'polypeptide(L)'
;MFDGKIGMWPAVKYLPAARSSRNRPAGTIVTTLANVDATLYRDYVVTRVISAIMEKFPNTHKHIILKQDNATPHAAITDKVMAHVSTTDGTSFFAASHLTAQI
;
A
#
# COMPACT_ATOMS: atom_id res chain seq x y z
N MET A 1 -15.10 -8.93 -15.81
CA MET A 1 -14.17 -8.01 -16.48
C MET A 1 -13.55 -7.12 -15.42
N PHE A 2 -12.22 -6.95 -15.41
CA PHE A 2 -11.53 -6.10 -14.42
C PHE A 2 -11.71 -4.62 -14.77
N ASP A 3 -12.08 -3.79 -13.81
CA ASP A 3 -12.40 -2.37 -14.00
C ASP A 3 -11.21 -1.42 -13.75
N GLY A 4 -10.02 -1.99 -13.51
CA GLY A 4 -8.82 -1.23 -13.22
C GLY A 4 -8.70 -0.75 -11.77
N LYS A 5 -9.67 -1.05 -10.89
CA LYS A 5 -9.70 -0.54 -9.51
C LYS A 5 -9.40 -1.64 -8.50
N ILE A 6 -8.37 -1.42 -7.69
CA ILE A 6 -7.92 -2.39 -6.68
C ILE A 6 -8.41 -1.99 -5.28
N GLY A 7 -8.32 -0.70 -4.94
CA GLY A 7 -8.82 -0.14 -3.69
C GLY A 7 -8.13 1.18 -3.32
N MET A 8 -8.51 1.76 -2.19
CA MET A 8 -7.85 2.92 -1.61
C MET A 8 -7.83 2.78 -0.09
N TRP A 9 -6.64 2.90 0.50
CA TRP A 9 -6.45 2.73 1.94
C TRP A 9 -5.77 3.97 2.52
N PRO A 10 -6.49 4.80 3.29
CA PRO A 10 -5.88 5.98 3.91
C PRO A 10 -4.92 5.57 5.03
N ALA A 11 -3.77 6.24 5.09
CA ALA A 11 -2.83 6.15 6.20
C ALA A 11 -3.26 7.13 7.29
N VAL A 12 -3.97 6.64 8.31
CA VAL A 12 -4.57 7.46 9.36
C VAL A 12 -4.29 6.92 10.75
N LYS A 13 -4.29 7.83 11.73
CA LYS A 13 -4.30 7.54 13.16
C LYS A 13 -5.60 8.08 13.76
N TYR A 14 -6.08 7.41 14.80
CA TYR A 14 -7.21 7.88 15.61
C TYR A 14 -6.64 8.42 16.91
N LEU A 15 -6.65 9.74 17.04
CA LEU A 15 -6.05 10.44 18.17
C LEU A 15 -7.07 11.40 18.81
N PRO A 16 -6.97 11.71 20.10
CA PRO A 16 -7.77 12.77 20.70
C PRO A 16 -7.49 14.13 20.07
N ALA A 17 -8.54 14.95 19.85
CA ALA A 17 -8.39 16.29 19.33
C ALA A 17 -7.59 17.18 20.32
N ALA A 18 -6.48 17.75 19.85
CA ALA A 18 -5.60 18.58 20.70
C ALA A 18 -6.20 19.94 21.07
N ARG A 19 -7.12 20.47 20.24
CA ARG A 19 -7.78 21.75 20.47
C ARG A 19 -9.28 21.60 20.26
N SER A 20 -10.06 22.31 21.08
CA SER A 20 -11.48 22.46 20.86
C SER A 20 -11.74 23.30 19.61
N SER A 21 -12.73 22.89 18.83
CA SER A 21 -13.38 23.70 17.80
C SER A 21 -14.89 23.52 17.92
N ARG A 22 -15.67 24.35 17.21
CA ARG A 22 -17.14 24.40 17.33
C ARG A 22 -17.82 23.02 17.27
N ASN A 23 -17.26 22.10 16.47
CA ASN A 23 -17.83 20.76 16.26
C ASN A 23 -16.95 19.62 16.81
N ARG A 24 -15.79 19.93 17.41
CA ARG A 24 -14.83 18.95 17.93
C ARG A 24 -14.24 19.47 19.24
N PRO A 25 -14.89 19.18 20.39
CA PRO A 25 -14.29 19.41 21.70
C PRO A 25 -12.91 18.76 21.82
N ALA A 26 -12.01 19.35 22.60
CA ALA A 26 -10.73 18.72 22.91
C ALA A 26 -10.97 17.34 23.56
N GLY A 27 -10.16 16.36 23.18
CA GLY A 27 -10.29 14.98 23.65
C GLY A 27 -11.16 14.08 22.78
N THR A 28 -12.00 14.61 21.88
CA THR A 28 -12.77 13.76 20.95
C THR A 28 -11.84 12.98 20.02
N ILE A 29 -12.03 11.66 19.90
CA ILE A 29 -11.25 10.82 18.98
C ILE A 29 -11.54 11.23 17.53
N VAL A 30 -10.48 11.52 16.80
CA VAL A 30 -10.54 12.07 15.46
C VAL A 30 -9.53 11.40 14.55
N THR A 31 -9.90 11.28 13.28
CA THR A 31 -9.00 10.79 12.23
C THR A 31 -7.99 11.87 11.88
N THR A 32 -6.71 11.53 11.95
CA THR A 32 -5.58 12.38 11.57
C THR A 32 -4.69 11.64 10.58
N LEU A 33 -4.05 12.36 9.66
CA LEU A 33 -3.10 11.74 8.72
C LEU A 33 -1.91 11.14 9.48
N ALA A 34 -1.53 9.93 9.08
CA ALA A 34 -0.29 9.29 9.51
C ALA A 34 0.82 9.62 8.52
N ASN A 35 2.01 9.93 9.01
CA ASN A 35 3.21 9.89 8.16
C ASN A 35 3.43 8.45 7.70
N VAL A 36 3.60 8.27 6.40
CA VAL A 36 3.89 6.96 5.80
C VAL A 36 5.39 6.73 5.90
N ASP A 37 5.78 5.83 6.80
CA ASP A 37 7.14 5.31 6.86
C ASP A 37 7.25 3.97 6.11
N ALA A 38 8.49 3.48 5.98
CA ALA A 38 8.79 2.21 5.31
C ALA A 38 8.01 1.02 5.89
N THR A 39 7.77 1.01 7.20
CA THR A 39 7.10 -0.09 7.90
C THR A 39 5.61 -0.10 7.59
N LEU A 40 4.94 1.05 7.77
CA LEU A 40 3.53 1.22 7.46
C LEU A 40 3.25 0.99 5.97
N TYR A 41 4.13 1.49 5.10
CA TYR A 41 4.01 1.29 3.67
C TYR A 41 4.09 -0.18 3.29
N ARG A 42 5.11 -0.90 3.81
CA ARG A 42 5.26 -2.34 3.60
C ARG A 42 4.06 -3.12 4.08
N ASP A 43 3.56 -2.83 5.29
CA ASP A 43 2.37 -3.48 5.84
C ASP A 43 1.15 -3.28 4.94
N TYR A 44 0.91 -2.05 4.46
CA TYR A 44 -0.20 -1.74 3.57
C TYR A 44 -0.10 -2.47 2.23
N VAL A 45 1.10 -2.53 1.64
CA VAL A 45 1.31 -3.25 0.37
C VAL A 45 1.00 -4.73 0.54
N VAL A 46 1.59 -5.35 1.57
CA VAL A 46 1.45 -6.79 1.83
C VAL A 46 0.03 -7.19 2.19
N THR A 47 -0.59 -6.48 3.13
CA THR A 47 -1.87 -6.91 3.73
C THR A 47 -3.10 -6.38 3.00
N ARG A 48 -2.95 -5.35 2.15
CA ARG A 48 -4.08 -4.68 1.51
C ARG A 48 -3.98 -4.71 0.00
N VAL A 49 -2.88 -4.16 -0.55
CA VAL A 49 -2.73 -4.03 -2.02
C VAL A 49 -2.65 -5.40 -2.68
N ILE A 50 -1.77 -6.28 -2.19
CA ILE A 50 -1.58 -7.61 -2.76
C ILE A 50 -2.83 -8.47 -2.58
N SER A 51 -3.45 -8.43 -1.40
CA SER A 51 -4.71 -9.14 -1.15
C SER A 51 -5.82 -8.70 -2.11
N ALA A 52 -5.95 -7.41 -2.38
CA ALA A 52 -6.94 -6.91 -3.34
C ALA A 52 -6.60 -7.22 -4.81
N ILE A 53 -5.30 -7.26 -5.17
CA ILE A 53 -4.86 -7.74 -6.48
C ILE A 53 -5.30 -9.20 -6.64
N MET A 54 -5.01 -10.05 -5.66
CA MET A 54 -5.39 -11.46 -5.68
C MET A 54 -6.91 -11.68 -5.83
N GLU A 55 -7.73 -10.82 -5.20
CA GLU A 55 -9.19 -10.92 -5.26
C GLU A 55 -9.78 -10.44 -6.59
N LYS A 56 -9.25 -9.34 -7.14
CA LYS A 56 -9.89 -8.61 -8.25
C LYS A 56 -9.19 -8.75 -9.58
N PHE A 57 -7.90 -9.04 -9.58
CA PHE A 57 -7.11 -9.12 -10.79
C PHE A 57 -7.37 -10.46 -11.51
N PRO A 58 -7.50 -10.47 -12.84
CA PRO A 58 -7.73 -11.70 -13.57
C PRO A 58 -6.62 -12.72 -13.35
N ASN A 59 -6.98 -13.95 -12.97
CA ASN A 59 -6.04 -15.07 -12.71
C ASN A 59 -5.39 -15.62 -14.00
N THR A 60 -5.49 -14.91 -15.13
CA THR A 60 -4.78 -15.24 -16.37
C THR A 60 -3.31 -14.80 -16.35
N HIS A 61 -2.91 -13.98 -15.37
CA HIS A 61 -1.56 -13.42 -15.27
C HIS A 61 -0.80 -14.00 -14.09
N LYS A 62 0.20 -14.83 -14.38
CA LYS A 62 1.05 -15.48 -13.35
C LYS A 62 2.15 -14.58 -12.80
N HIS A 63 2.41 -13.43 -13.41
CA HIS A 63 3.47 -12.52 -13.00
C HIS A 63 2.94 -11.09 -12.94
N ILE A 64 3.02 -10.48 -11.76
CA ILE A 64 2.52 -9.13 -11.50
C ILE A 64 3.68 -8.25 -11.04
N ILE A 65 3.89 -7.14 -11.74
CA ILE A 65 4.91 -6.14 -11.39
C ILE A 65 4.23 -4.97 -10.70
N LEU A 66 4.59 -4.72 -9.44
CA LEU A 66 4.15 -3.55 -8.69
C LEU A 66 5.11 -2.39 -8.98
N LYS A 67 4.68 -1.46 -9.84
CA LYS A 67 5.43 -0.24 -10.16
C LYS A 67 5.10 0.86 -9.16
N GLN A 68 6.13 1.49 -8.60
CA GLN A 68 6.03 2.58 -7.64
C GLN A 68 6.95 3.74 -8.06
N ASP A 69 6.67 4.95 -7.57
CA ASP A 69 7.61 6.06 -7.67
C ASP A 69 8.78 5.87 -6.66
N ASN A 70 9.78 6.75 -6.71
CA ASN A 70 10.99 6.63 -5.91
C ASN A 70 10.92 7.33 -4.53
N ALA A 71 9.74 7.42 -3.91
CA ALA A 71 9.65 7.92 -2.54
C ALA A 71 10.42 7.00 -1.57
N THR A 72 11.11 7.57 -0.59
CA THR A 72 11.97 6.82 0.35
C THR A 72 11.30 5.60 0.99
N PRO A 73 10.02 5.65 1.44
CA PRO A 73 9.34 4.47 1.99
C PRO A 73 9.17 3.30 1.01
N HIS A 74 9.17 3.57 -0.30
CA HIS A 74 8.94 2.56 -1.34
C HIS A 74 10.12 1.59 -1.49
N ALA A 75 11.32 2.00 -1.08
CA ALA A 75 12.49 1.13 -1.00
C ALA A 75 12.27 -0.08 -0.04
N ALA A 76 11.24 -0.04 0.81
CA ALA A 76 10.85 -1.14 1.68
C ALA A 76 10.20 -2.32 0.92
N ILE A 77 9.74 -2.09 -0.32
CA ILE A 77 9.12 -3.10 -1.17
C ILE A 77 10.20 -3.69 -2.06
N THR A 78 10.84 -4.75 -1.58
CA THR A 78 11.87 -5.49 -2.32
C THR A 78 11.30 -6.77 -2.91
N ASP A 79 11.95 -7.35 -3.92
CA ASP A 79 11.55 -8.64 -4.47
C ASP A 79 11.51 -9.75 -3.41
N LYS A 80 12.37 -9.68 -2.38
CA LYS A 80 12.30 -10.61 -1.23
C LYS A 80 10.99 -10.49 -0.48
N VAL A 81 10.51 -9.27 -0.25
CA VAL A 81 9.20 -9.04 0.38
C VAL A 81 8.08 -9.57 -0.52
N MET A 82 8.16 -9.34 -1.83
CA MET A 82 7.16 -9.79 -2.80
C MET A 82 7.15 -11.32 -3.00
N ALA A 83 8.29 -11.99 -2.83
CA ALA A 83 8.40 -13.44 -2.89
C ALA A 83 7.66 -14.11 -1.73
N HIS A 84 7.69 -13.52 -0.52
CA HIS A 84 7.01 -14.08 0.65
C HIS A 84 5.48 -14.04 0.59
N VAL A 85 4.93 -13.19 -0.27
CA VAL A 85 3.49 -12.98 -0.47
C VAL A 85 2.98 -13.61 -1.77
N SER A 86 3.87 -14.21 -2.55
CA SER A 86 3.50 -15.00 -3.73
C SER A 86 2.75 -16.26 -3.28
N THR A 87 1.66 -16.59 -3.96
CA THR A 87 0.63 -17.52 -3.46
C THR A 87 0.59 -18.85 -4.19
N THR A 88 -0.14 -19.81 -3.60
CA THR A 88 -0.27 -21.22 -4.02
C THR A 88 -0.85 -21.40 -5.42
N ASP A 89 -1.50 -20.39 -5.99
CA ASP A 89 -2.11 -20.44 -7.33
C ASP A 89 -1.11 -20.16 -8.47
N GLY A 90 0.17 -20.01 -8.15
CA GLY A 90 1.25 -19.82 -9.11
C GLY A 90 1.46 -18.36 -9.56
N THR A 91 0.80 -17.41 -8.89
CA THR A 91 1.01 -15.98 -9.10
C THR A 91 2.23 -15.48 -8.34
N SER A 92 3.19 -14.92 -9.07
CA SER A 92 4.41 -14.32 -8.55
C SER A 92 4.37 -12.80 -8.62
N PHE A 93 4.87 -12.14 -7.59
CA PHE A 93 4.95 -10.69 -7.52
C PHE A 93 6.40 -10.19 -7.58
N PHE A 94 6.60 -9.06 -8.25
CA PHE A 94 7.89 -8.39 -8.38
C PHE A 94 7.75 -6.90 -8.08
N ALA A 95 8.77 -6.30 -7.47
CA ALA A 95 8.81 -4.87 -7.21
C ALA A 95 9.56 -4.14 -8.34
N ALA A 96 9.07 -2.98 -8.74
CA ALA A 96 9.78 -2.12 -9.69
C ALA A 96 9.73 -0.65 -9.23
N SER A 97 10.90 -0.08 -8.99
CA SER A 97 11.08 1.37 -8.78
C SER A 97 11.59 2.02 -10.07
N HIS A 98 11.01 3.15 -10.47
CA HIS A 98 11.45 3.87 -11.65
C HIS A 98 12.74 4.67 -11.38
N LEU A 99 13.88 4.07 -11.71
CA LEU A 99 15.11 4.79 -12.08
C LEU A 99 15.39 4.48 -13.56
N THR A 100 14.72 5.18 -14.49
CA THR A 100 15.33 5.36 -15.81
C THR A 100 16.39 6.44 -15.67
N ALA A 101 17.64 6.04 -15.43
CA ALA A 101 18.72 6.76 -16.10
C ALA A 101 18.64 6.32 -17.57
N GLN A 102 17.97 7.12 -18.40
CA GLN A 102 18.30 7.14 -19.82
C GLN A 102 19.58 7.96 -19.93
N ILE A 103 20.71 7.25 -20.13
CA ILE A 103 21.84 7.73 -20.92
C ILE A 103 22.19 6.59 -21.87
#